data_AF-A0A3A1R2X4-F1
#
_entry.id   AF-A0A3A1R2X4-F1
#
_cell.length_a   1.000
_cell.length_b   1.000
_cell.length_c   1.000
_cell.angle_alpha   90.00
_cell.angle_beta   90.00
_cell.angle_gamma   90.00
#
_symmetry.space_group_name_H-M   'P 1'
#
loop_
_entity.id
_entity.type
_entity.pdbx_description
1 polymer ?
#
loop_
_entity_poly.entity_id
_entity_poly.type
_entity_poly.pdbx_seq_one_letter_code
_entity_poly.pdbx_strand_id
1 'polypeptide(L)'
;MKKFAQFFKLVLLLVCLSFIIQPIGVQAHSGSIGYSELSIKENVIHYDLYLLADLVGGLLGVDEDQDGYLTENEVNRSKEDIQQLVMNNLFITSSGEKPAVTINKIEMAERWNYQMFHIDLEFGFDKPVTEYEVQYNIFLTALI
;
A
#
# COMPACT_ATOMS: atom_id res chain seq x y z
N MET A 1 55.99 3.10 27.50
CA MET A 1 55.00 4.21 27.56
C MET A 1 54.53 4.68 26.19
N LYS A 2 55.39 5.06 25.23
CA LYS A 2 54.96 5.56 23.90
C LYS A 2 54.06 4.59 23.10
N LYS A 3 54.36 3.29 23.11
CA LYS A 3 53.54 2.25 22.44
C LYS A 3 52.14 2.12 23.04
N PHE A 4 52.00 2.31 24.36
CA PHE A 4 50.71 2.27 25.05
C PHE A 4 49.85 3.48 24.69
N ALA A 5 50.44 4.67 24.61
CA ALA A 5 49.75 5.88 24.15
C ALA A 5 49.30 5.81 22.68
N GLN A 6 50.09 5.17 21.81
CA GLN A 6 49.71 4.94 20.41
C GLN A 6 48.55 3.95 20.28
N PHE A 7 48.59 2.86 21.06
CA PHE A 7 47.50 1.89 21.11
C PHE A 7 46.19 2.53 21.60
N PHE A 8 46.26 3.33 22.66
CA PHE A 8 45.09 4.05 23.19
C PHE A 8 44.48 5.02 22.17
N LYS A 9 45.31 5.75 21.42
CA LYS A 9 44.83 6.65 20.34
C LYS A 9 44.13 5.89 19.21
N LEU A 10 44.63 4.71 18.84
CA LEU A 10 44.02 3.88 17.81
C LEU A 10 42.65 3.35 18.26
N VAL A 11 42.56 2.87 19.51
CA VAL A 11 41.29 2.40 20.09
C VAL A 11 40.28 3.54 20.16
N LEU A 12 40.70 4.72 20.60
CA LEU A 12 39.83 5.89 20.66
C LEU A 12 39.31 6.29 19.27
N LEU A 13 40.17 6.26 18.25
CA LEU A 13 39.79 6.54 16.87
C LEU A 13 38.74 5.54 16.36
N LEU A 14 38.94 4.24 16.61
CA LEU A 14 38.01 3.20 16.19
C LEU A 14 36.65 3.32 16.89
N VAL A 15 36.66 3.67 18.18
CA VAL A 15 35.43 3.93 18.93
C VAL A 15 34.71 5.16 18.36
N CYS A 16 35.41 6.27 18.10
CA CYS A 16 34.81 7.44 17.46
C CYS A 16 34.24 7.11 16.07
N LEU A 17 34.91 6.27 15.28
CA LEU A 17 34.43 5.87 13.96
C LEU A 17 33.14 5.06 14.04
N SER A 18 32.97 4.22 15.07
CA SER A 18 31.75 3.43 15.29
C SER A 18 30.51 4.28 15.58
N PHE A 19 30.68 5.48 16.14
CA PHE A 19 29.56 6.42 16.35
C PHE A 19 29.16 7.17 15.07
N ILE A 20 30.04 7.27 14.08
CA ILE A 20 29.75 7.94 12.80
C ILE A 20 29.02 6.98 11.84
N ILE A 21 29.28 5.67 11.95
CA ILE A 21 28.66 4.63 11.13
C ILE A 21 27.44 4.03 11.86
N GLN A 22 26.64 4.86 12.54
CA GLN A 22 25.33 4.37 12.95
C GLN A 22 24.50 4.18 11.67
N PRO A 23 23.93 2.98 11.44
CA PRO A 23 22.98 2.82 10.35
C PRO A 23 21.86 3.83 10.59
N ILE A 24 21.73 4.80 9.68
CA ILE A 24 20.51 5.59 9.59
C ILE A 24 19.42 4.54 9.41
N GLY A 25 18.52 4.44 10.39
CA GLY A 25 17.43 3.49 10.35
C GLY A 25 16.54 3.87 9.16
N VAL A 26 16.84 3.34 7.99
CA VAL A 26 15.95 3.38 6.85
C VAL A 26 14.83 2.42 7.22
N GLN A 27 13.73 2.97 7.73
CA GLN A 27 12.48 2.24 7.81
C GLN A 27 12.00 2.02 6.38
N ALA A 28 12.44 0.93 5.76
CA ALA A 28 11.69 0.38 4.66
C ALA A 28 10.32 0.03 5.22
N HIS A 29 9.28 0.80 4.87
CA HIS A 29 7.89 0.38 5.03
C HIS A 29 7.67 -0.81 4.08
N SER A 30 8.27 -1.95 4.41
CA SER A 30 8.29 -3.18 3.62
C SER A 30 7.05 -3.98 3.96
N GLY A 31 5.90 -3.44 3.57
CA GLY A 31 4.63 -4.12 3.71
C GLY A 31 3.56 -3.35 2.99
N SER A 32 3.20 -3.78 1.78
CA SER A 32 1.88 -3.44 1.26
C SER A 32 0.86 -4.16 2.13
N ILE A 33 0.37 -3.51 3.18
CA ILE A 33 -0.76 -4.04 3.95
C ILE A 33 -2.00 -3.69 3.14
N GLY A 34 -2.31 -4.54 2.17
CA GLY A 34 -3.63 -4.57 1.56
C GLY A 34 -4.48 -5.59 2.28
N TYR A 35 -5.75 -5.27 2.47
CA TYR A 35 -6.74 -6.25 2.88
C TYR A 35 -7.89 -6.23 1.89
N SER A 36 -8.46 -7.38 1.62
CA SER A 36 -9.68 -7.46 0.84
C SER A 36 -10.61 -8.54 1.36
N GLU A 37 -11.89 -8.28 1.16
CA GLU A 37 -12.97 -9.20 1.44
C GLU A 37 -13.85 -9.28 0.20
N LEU A 38 -14.32 -10.47 -0.13
CA LEU A 38 -15.19 -10.68 -1.29
C LEU A 38 -16.40 -11.51 -0.88
N SER A 39 -17.55 -11.15 -1.42
CA SER A 39 -18.78 -11.93 -1.28
C SER A 39 -19.44 -12.11 -2.65
N ILE A 40 -19.97 -13.31 -2.88
CA ILE A 40 -20.54 -13.71 -4.16
C ILE A 40 -22.03 -13.92 -3.98
N LYS A 41 -22.82 -13.26 -4.82
CA LYS A 41 -24.27 -13.43 -4.88
C LYS A 41 -24.70 -13.60 -6.33
N GLU A 42 -25.02 -14.84 -6.69
CA GLU A 42 -25.42 -15.22 -8.05
C GLU A 42 -24.40 -14.76 -9.10
N ASN A 43 -24.73 -13.73 -9.88
CA ASN A 43 -23.92 -13.18 -10.95
C ASN A 43 -23.16 -11.91 -10.56
N VAL A 44 -23.09 -11.58 -9.27
CA VAL A 44 -22.43 -10.37 -8.76
C VAL A 44 -21.38 -10.73 -7.71
N ILE A 45 -20.17 -10.19 -7.87
CA ILE A 45 -19.13 -10.21 -6.84
C ILE A 45 -19.06 -8.81 -6.22
N HIS A 46 -19.34 -8.73 -4.92
CA HIS A 46 -19.04 -7.55 -4.12
C HIS A 46 -17.66 -7.69 -3.53
N TYR A 47 -16.90 -6.62 -3.56
CA TYR A 47 -15.48 -6.66 -3.25
C TYR A 47 -15.08 -5.41 -2.47
N ASP A 48 -14.75 -5.61 -1.20
CA ASP A 48 -14.22 -4.57 -0.33
C ASP A 48 -12.70 -4.59 -0.40
N LEU A 49 -12.11 -3.52 -0.91
CA LEU A 49 -10.66 -3.34 -0.96
C LEU A 49 -10.22 -2.29 0.07
N TYR A 50 -9.24 -2.63 0.88
CA TYR A 50 -8.59 -1.74 1.83
C TYR A 50 -7.12 -1.58 1.46
N LEU A 51 -6.72 -0.35 1.18
CA LEU A 51 -5.34 0.00 0.83
C LEU A 51 -4.80 1.00 1.85
N LEU A 52 -3.57 0.81 2.31
CA LEU A 52 -2.91 1.78 3.18
C LEU A 52 -2.88 3.18 2.55
N ALA A 53 -3.32 4.17 3.32
CA ALA A 53 -3.44 5.55 2.84
C ALA A 53 -2.08 6.20 2.57
N ASP A 54 -1.06 5.94 3.38
CA ASP A 54 0.31 6.45 3.18
C ASP A 54 0.94 5.90 1.89
N LEU A 55 0.78 4.60 1.62
CA LEU A 55 1.32 3.93 0.44
C LEU A 55 0.66 4.43 -0.85
N VAL A 56 -0.67 4.46 -0.87
CA VAL A 56 -1.42 4.98 -2.03
C VAL A 56 -1.20 6.49 -2.16
N GLY A 57 -1.14 7.20 -1.04
CA GLY A 57 -0.86 8.62 -0.95
C GLY A 57 0.46 9.00 -1.60
N GLY A 58 1.54 8.32 -1.21
CA GLY A 58 2.87 8.48 -1.78
C GLY A 58 2.96 8.04 -3.25
N LEU A 59 2.26 6.96 -3.63
CA LEU A 59 2.24 6.48 -5.02
C LEU A 59 1.58 7.48 -5.97
N LEU A 60 0.45 8.06 -5.56
CA LEU A 60 -0.30 9.03 -6.36
C LEU A 60 0.23 10.46 -6.21
N GLY A 61 1.13 10.70 -5.25
CA GLY A 61 1.64 12.04 -4.93
C GLY A 61 0.55 12.98 -4.39
N VAL A 62 -0.40 12.42 -3.63
CA VAL A 62 -1.58 13.15 -3.11
C VAL A 62 -1.40 13.58 -1.66
N ASP A 63 -0.41 13.03 -0.97
CA ASP A 63 0.13 13.56 0.30
C ASP A 63 1.00 14.78 -0.04
N GLU A 64 0.44 15.99 0.13
CA GLU A 64 1.07 17.23 -0.34
C GLU A 64 2.24 17.67 0.55
N ASP A 65 2.17 17.39 1.86
CA ASP A 65 3.18 17.78 2.84
C ASP A 65 4.12 16.65 3.26
N GLN A 66 3.88 15.43 2.75
CA GLN A 66 4.69 14.23 2.97
C GLN A 66 4.79 13.85 4.44
N ASP A 67 3.75 14.14 5.22
CA ASP A 67 3.71 13.85 6.65
C ASP A 67 3.30 12.39 6.95
N GLY A 68 2.89 11.63 5.91
CA GLY A 68 2.47 10.24 6.00
C GLY A 68 1.00 10.06 6.37
N TYR A 69 0.24 11.15 6.44
CA TYR A 69 -1.19 11.16 6.68
C TYR A 69 -1.91 11.85 5.53
N LEU A 70 -3.20 11.54 5.35
CA LEU A 70 -4.02 12.21 4.35
C LEU A 70 -5.18 12.92 5.03
N THR A 71 -5.32 14.20 4.72
CA THR A 71 -6.49 14.98 5.10
C THR A 71 -7.70 14.60 4.25
N GLU A 72 -8.91 14.87 4.76
CA GLU A 72 -10.16 14.63 4.00
C GLU A 72 -10.17 15.35 2.64
N ASN A 73 -9.51 16.52 2.54
CA ASN A 73 -9.40 17.27 1.29
C ASN A 73 -8.47 16.59 0.27
N GLU A 74 -7.34 16.04 0.71
CA GLU A 74 -6.43 15.27 -0.16
C GLU A 74 -7.09 13.98 -0.64
N VAL A 75 -7.81 13.28 0.26
CA VAL A 75 -8.63 12.11 -0.08
C VAL A 75 -9.68 12.46 -1.13
N ASN A 76 -10.45 13.52 -0.92
CA ASN A 76 -11.51 13.88 -1.85
C ASN A 76 -10.98 14.27 -3.24
N ARG A 77 -9.83 14.94 -3.29
CA ARG A 77 -9.17 15.31 -4.56
C ARG A 77 -8.59 14.09 -5.29
N SER A 78 -8.17 13.06 -4.57
CA SER A 78 -7.53 11.86 -5.11
C SER A 78 -8.49 10.74 -5.51
N LYS A 79 -9.80 10.88 -5.27
CA LYS A 79 -10.80 9.83 -5.58
C LYS A 79 -10.73 9.33 -7.02
N GLU A 80 -10.61 10.23 -7.99
CA GLU A 80 -10.51 9.83 -9.40
C GLU A 80 -9.22 9.07 -9.67
N ASP A 81 -8.09 9.52 -9.13
CA ASP A 81 -6.80 8.85 -9.30
C ASP A 81 -6.78 7.46 -8.63
N ILE A 82 -7.40 7.32 -7.46
CA ILE A 82 -7.59 6.04 -6.76
C ILE A 82 -8.50 5.12 -7.59
N GLN A 83 -9.57 5.65 -8.16
CA GLN A 83 -10.45 4.89 -9.06
C GLN A 83 -9.66 4.37 -10.26
N GLN A 84 -8.88 5.22 -10.94
CA GLN A 84 -8.05 4.81 -12.06
C GLN A 84 -6.98 3.77 -11.65
N LEU A 85 -6.35 3.96 -10.48
CA LEU A 85 -5.40 2.99 -9.94
C LEU A 85 -6.04 1.61 -9.80
N VAL A 86 -7.22 1.53 -9.18
CA VAL A 86 -7.95 0.26 -8.99
C VAL A 86 -8.39 -0.33 -10.33
N MET A 87 -9.05 0.45 -11.18
CA MET A 87 -9.56 -0.03 -12.48
C MET A 87 -8.47 -0.58 -13.40
N ASN A 88 -7.26 -0.04 -13.30
CA ASN A 88 -6.13 -0.45 -14.14
C ASN A 88 -5.34 -1.63 -13.56
N ASN A 89 -5.51 -1.95 -12.28
CA ASN A 89 -4.62 -2.90 -11.59
C ASN A 89 -5.35 -4.00 -10.81
N LEU A 90 -6.66 -3.93 -10.61
CA LEU A 90 -7.47 -5.01 -10.06
C LEU A 90 -8.41 -5.54 -11.13
N PHE A 91 -8.29 -6.84 -11.41
CA PHE A 91 -9.17 -7.51 -12.34
C PHE A 91 -9.75 -8.75 -11.70
N ILE A 92 -11.04 -8.97 -11.92
CA ILE A 92 -11.70 -10.23 -11.62
C ILE A 92 -12.19 -10.84 -12.93
N THR A 93 -11.99 -12.14 -13.08
CA THR A 93 -12.50 -12.90 -14.22
C THR A 93 -13.30 -14.09 -13.72
N SER A 94 -14.29 -14.51 -14.51
CA SER A 94 -15.09 -15.73 -14.27
C SER A 94 -15.37 -16.38 -15.61
N SER A 95 -15.03 -17.66 -15.77
CA SER A 95 -15.20 -18.42 -17.02
C SER A 95 -14.68 -17.71 -18.28
N GLY A 96 -13.57 -16.98 -18.13
CA GLY A 96 -12.92 -16.21 -19.20
C GLY A 96 -13.55 -14.84 -19.52
N GLU A 97 -14.68 -14.49 -18.89
CA GLU A 97 -15.29 -13.16 -18.99
C GLU A 97 -14.65 -12.21 -17.97
N LYS A 98 -14.38 -10.97 -18.41
CA LYS A 98 -13.84 -9.89 -17.59
C LYS A 98 -14.87 -8.75 -17.55
N PRO A 99 -15.71 -8.66 -16.51
CA PRO A 99 -16.74 -7.65 -16.44
C PRO A 99 -16.14 -6.27 -16.22
N ALA A 100 -16.95 -5.24 -16.48
CA ALA A 100 -16.64 -3.90 -16.00
C ALA A 100 -16.76 -3.87 -14.47
N VAL A 101 -15.86 -3.13 -13.82
CA VAL A 101 -15.94 -2.83 -12.39
C VAL A 101 -16.78 -1.57 -12.19
N THR A 102 -17.67 -1.60 -11.21
CA THR A 102 -18.36 -0.42 -10.71
C THR A 102 -17.76 -0.05 -9.37
N ILE A 103 -17.30 1.20 -9.21
CA ILE A 103 -16.86 1.71 -7.92
C ILE A 103 -18.03 2.41 -7.26
N ASN A 104 -18.55 1.83 -6.18
CA ASN A 104 -19.70 2.36 -5.46
C ASN A 104 -19.27 3.46 -4.48
N LYS A 105 -18.12 3.28 -3.84
CA LYS A 105 -17.64 4.14 -2.76
C LYS A 105 -16.12 4.15 -2.67
N ILE A 106 -15.57 5.32 -2.32
CA ILE A 106 -14.19 5.49 -1.87
C ILE A 106 -14.22 6.38 -0.63
N GLU A 107 -13.71 5.89 0.49
CA GLU A 107 -13.64 6.64 1.74
C GLU A 107 -12.44 6.26 2.60
N MET A 108 -12.15 7.07 3.62
CA MET A 108 -11.20 6.70 4.66
C MET A 108 -11.85 5.77 5.67
N ALA A 109 -11.13 4.73 6.06
CA ALA A 109 -11.51 3.82 7.12
C ALA A 109 -10.30 3.50 8.01
N GLU A 110 -10.56 3.19 9.27
CA GLU A 110 -9.53 2.70 10.18
C GLU A 110 -9.65 1.18 10.35
N ARG A 111 -8.56 0.45 10.08
CA ARG A 111 -8.45 -0.98 10.38
C ARG A 111 -7.11 -1.29 11.01
N TRP A 112 -7.13 -2.05 12.11
CA TRP A 112 -5.93 -2.44 12.85
C TRP A 112 -5.01 -1.27 13.23
N ASN A 113 -5.59 -0.11 13.57
CA ASN A 113 -4.91 1.16 13.83
C ASN A 113 -4.16 1.76 12.63
N TYR A 114 -4.49 1.33 11.41
CA TYR A 114 -4.02 1.94 10.17
C TYR A 114 -5.15 2.73 9.51
N GLN A 115 -4.82 3.92 9.00
CA GLN A 115 -5.66 4.66 8.09
C GLN A 115 -5.56 4.02 6.69
N MET A 116 -6.70 3.66 6.13
CA MET A 116 -6.80 2.96 4.86
C MET A 116 -7.88 3.60 3.99
N PHE A 117 -7.67 3.58 2.68
CA PHE A 117 -8.75 3.75 1.73
C PHE A 117 -9.60 2.49 1.70
N HIS A 118 -10.89 2.62 2.04
CA HIS A 118 -11.90 1.61 1.76
C HIS A 118 -12.56 1.92 0.42
N ILE A 119 -12.54 0.92 -0.46
CA ILE A 119 -13.05 1.00 -1.82
C ILE A 119 -14.05 -0.13 -1.99
N ASP A 120 -15.31 0.24 -2.19
CA ASP A 120 -16.43 -0.67 -2.43
C ASP A 120 -16.60 -0.86 -3.94
N LEU A 121 -16.42 -2.10 -4.39
CA LEU A 121 -16.40 -2.48 -5.80
C LEU A 121 -17.47 -3.55 -6.07
N GLU A 122 -18.09 -3.45 -7.25
CA GLU A 122 -19.01 -4.45 -7.77
C GLU A 122 -18.58 -4.93 -9.16
N PHE A 123 -18.60 -6.26 -9.35
CA PHE A 123 -18.33 -6.90 -10.64
C PHE A 123 -19.56 -7.72 -11.03
N GLY A 124 -20.30 -7.22 -12.03
CA GLY A 124 -21.49 -7.86 -12.55
C GLY A 124 -21.20 -8.74 -13.78
N PHE A 125 -21.62 -10.00 -13.74
CA PHE A 125 -21.46 -10.98 -14.81
C PHE A 125 -22.82 -11.28 -15.48
N ASP A 126 -22.79 -11.74 -16.72
CA ASP A 126 -24.00 -12.13 -17.45
C ASP A 126 -24.58 -13.47 -16.96
N LYS A 127 -23.76 -14.27 -16.28
CA LYS A 127 -24.11 -15.61 -15.77
C LYS A 127 -23.74 -15.73 -14.29
N PRO A 128 -24.35 -16.67 -13.54
CA PRO A 128 -23.94 -16.95 -12.17
C PRO A 128 -22.44 -17.29 -12.08
N VAL A 129 -21.76 -16.72 -11.09
CA VAL A 129 -20.34 -16.94 -10.83
C VAL A 129 -20.16 -18.28 -10.16
N THR A 130 -19.54 -19.23 -10.85
CA THR A 130 -19.23 -20.57 -10.32
C THR A 130 -17.74 -20.75 -10.03
N GLU A 131 -16.90 -19.94 -10.66
CA GLU A 131 -15.45 -19.89 -10.50
C GLU A 131 -15.00 -18.43 -10.67
N TYR A 132 -13.89 -18.05 -10.06
CA TYR A 132 -13.33 -16.72 -10.26
C TYR A 132 -11.82 -16.72 -10.05
N GLU A 133 -11.15 -15.78 -10.71
CA GLU A 133 -9.74 -15.45 -10.51
C GLU A 133 -9.63 -13.96 -10.20
N VAL A 134 -8.84 -13.62 -9.18
CA VAL A 134 -8.53 -12.23 -8.85
C VAL A 134 -7.07 -11.96 -9.15
N GLN A 135 -6.83 -10.97 -10.00
CA GLN A 135 -5.50 -10.52 -10.40
C GLN A 135 -5.20 -9.18 -9.74
N TYR A 136 -4.19 -9.18 -8.86
CA TYR A 136 -3.73 -8.02 -8.14
C TYR A 136 -2.43 -7.52 -8.73
N ASN A 137 -2.49 -6.39 -9.43
CA ASN A 137 -1.32 -5.62 -9.85
C ASN A 137 -1.17 -4.33 -9.01
N ILE A 138 -1.93 -4.21 -7.92
CA ILE A 138 -1.92 -3.04 -7.02
C ILE A 138 -0.82 -3.15 -5.96
N PHE A 139 -0.47 -4.38 -5.54
CA PHE A 139 0.54 -4.60 -4.52
C PHE A 139 1.93 -4.55 -5.14
N LEU A 140 2.54 -3.37 -5.08
CA LEU A 140 3.92 -3.19 -5.48
C LEU A 140 4.82 -3.88 -4.45
N THR A 141 5.47 -4.96 -4.86
CA THR A 141 6.63 -5.48 -4.13
C THR A 141 7.68 -4.37 -4.17
N ALA A 142 8.07 -3.84 -3.02
CA ALA A 142 9.27 -3.02 -2.91
C ALA A 142 10.47 -3.89 -3.30
N LEU A 143 10.81 -3.93 -4.59
CA LEU A 143 12.10 -4.39 -5.06
C LEU A 143 13.11 -3.31 -4.66
N ILE A 144 13.72 -3.51 -3.50
CA ILE A 144 14.99 -2.89 -3.12
C ILE A 144 16.09 -3.86 -3.52
#